data_AF-L1LVX4-F1
#
_entry.id   AF-L1LVX4-F1
#
_cell.length_a   1.000
_cell.length_b   1.000
_cell.length_c   1.000
_cell.angle_alpha   90.00
_cell.angle_beta   90.00
_cell.angle_gamma   90.00
#
_symmetry.space_group_name_H-M   'P 1'
#
loop_
_entity.id
_entity.type
_entity.pdbx_description
1 polymer ?
#
loop_
_entity_poly.entity_id
_entity_poly.type
_entity_poly.pdbx_seq_one_letter_code
_entity_poly.pdbx_strand_id
1 'polypeptide(L)' 'MTINPIRTDDDLRAALERLEAIYQAERETPEAIEMEALVAAISVYESEHYLLADRRIT' A
#
# COMPACT_ATOMS: atom_id res chain seq x y z
N MET A 1 -0.40 12.76 10.16
CA MET A 1 0.53 12.06 9.25
C MET A 1 0.39 12.63 7.85
N THR A 2 1.42 12.53 7.02
CA THR A 2 1.37 12.88 5.59
C THR A 2 1.82 11.67 4.80
N ILE A 3 0.92 11.07 4.02
CA ILE A 3 1.25 9.97 3.13
C ILE A 3 1.52 10.56 1.75
N ASN A 4 2.70 10.28 1.23
CA ASN A 4 3.09 10.73 -0.10
C ASN A 4 2.50 9.80 -1.16
N PRO A 5 2.12 10.33 -2.34
CA PRO A 5 1.71 9.49 -3.45
C PRO A 5 2.86 8.57 -3.89
N ILE A 6 2.55 7.32 -4.18
CA ILE A 6 3.49 6.34 -4.74
C ILE A 6 3.54 6.57 -6.26
N ARG A 7 4.72 6.94 -6.80
CA ARG A 7 4.89 7.26 -8.22
C ARG A 7 6.01 6.48 -8.90
N THR A 8 6.83 5.80 -8.12
CA THR A 8 7.99 5.03 -8.57
C THR A 8 8.08 3.72 -7.79
N ASP A 9 8.84 2.76 -8.32
CA ASP A 9 9.09 1.49 -7.63
C ASP A 9 9.87 1.69 -6.32
N ASP A 10 10.66 2.77 -6.21
CA ASP A 10 11.34 3.13 -4.97
C ASP A 10 10.33 3.62 -3.90
N ASP A 11 9.34 4.43 -4.31
CA ASP A 11 8.24 4.83 -3.42
C ASP A 11 7.43 3.62 -2.98
N LEU A 12 7.17 2.68 -3.90
CA LEU A 12 6.44 1.46 -3.61
C LEU A 12 7.19 0.61 -2.58
N ARG A 13 8.50 0.44 -2.76
CA ARG A 13 9.34 -0.32 -1.82
C ARG A 13 9.34 0.30 -0.43
N ALA A 14 9.52 1.62 -0.35
CA ALA A 14 9.48 2.32 0.94
C ALA A 14 8.10 2.21 1.61
N ALA A 15 7.01 2.27 0.84
CA ALA A 15 5.66 2.08 1.35
C ALA A 15 5.43 0.66 1.88
N LEU A 16 5.94 -0.36 1.18
CA LEU A 16 5.87 -1.76 1.61
C LEU A 16 6.70 -2.00 2.89
N GLU A 17 7.92 -1.49 2.96
CA GLU A 17 8.77 -1.57 4.16
C GLU A 17 8.10 -0.92 5.37
N ARG A 18 7.46 0.24 5.17
CA ARG A 18 6.70 0.91 6.23
C ARG A 18 5.48 0.10 6.63
N LEU A 19 4.73 -0.43 5.66
CA LEU A 19 3.54 -1.24 5.89
C LEU A 19 3.87 -2.48 6.72
N GLU A 20 4.95 -3.19 6.39
CA GLU A 20 5.41 -4.36 7.16
C GLU A 20 5.64 -4.04 8.64
N ALA A 21 6.20 -2.87 8.94
CA ALA A 21 6.48 -2.44 10.31
C ALA A 21 5.21 -2.15 11.14
N ILE A 22 4.08 -1.82 10.50
CA ILE A 22 2.83 -1.43 11.16
C ILE A 22 1.65 -2.33 10.84
N TYR A 23 1.86 -3.43 10.12
CA TYR A 23 0.80 -4.33 9.65
C TYR A 23 -0.03 -4.95 10.79
N GLN A 24 0.56 -5.07 11.98
CA GLN A 24 -0.10 -5.60 13.17
C GLN A 24 -0.53 -4.51 14.16
N ALA A 25 -0.58 -3.25 13.73
CA ALA A 25 -1.01 -2.16 14.59
C ALA A 25 -2.41 -2.42 15.17
N GLU A 26 -2.57 -2.12 16.46
CA GLU A 26 -3.86 -2.23 17.12
C GLU A 26 -4.88 -1.28 16.48
N ARG A 27 -6.14 -1.69 16.45
CA ARG A 27 -7.20 -0.90 15.83
C ARG A 27 -7.33 0.46 16.51
N GLU A 28 -7.75 1.46 15.74
CA GLU A 28 -7.97 2.84 16.22
C GLU A 28 -6.69 3.57 16.68
N THR A 29 -5.50 2.99 16.45
CA THR A 29 -4.22 3.67 16.63
C THR A 29 -3.84 4.51 15.39
N PRO A 30 -3.00 5.54 15.54
CA PRO A 30 -2.44 6.27 14.40
C PRO A 30 -1.76 5.34 13.37
N GLU A 31 -1.10 4.29 13.84
CA GLU A 31 -0.42 3.29 13.03
C GLU A 31 -1.42 2.43 12.23
N ALA A 32 -2.57 2.07 12.80
CA ALA A 32 -3.61 1.37 12.05
C ALA A 32 -4.22 2.27 10.96
N ILE A 33 -4.43 3.57 11.25
CA ILE A 33 -4.90 4.53 10.25
C ILE A 33 -3.85 4.69 9.13
N GLU A 34 -2.56 4.70 9.48
CA GLU A 34 -1.47 4.76 8.51
C GLU A 34 -1.41 3.50 7.65
N MET A 35 -1.53 2.32 8.26
CA MET A 35 -1.58 1.03 7.57
C MET A 35 -2.70 1.00 6.53
N GLU A 36 -3.93 1.37 6.91
CA GLU A 36 -5.08 1.39 6.00
C GLU A 36 -4.83 2.31 4.78
N ALA A 37 -4.24 3.47 5.01
CA ALA A 37 -3.99 4.43 3.96
C ALA A 37 -2.79 4.04 3.07
N LEU A 38 -1.77 3.37 3.61
CA LEU A 38 -0.68 2.78 2.80
C LEU A 38 -1.21 1.66 1.89
N VAL A 39 -2.08 0.78 2.41
CA VAL A 39 -2.71 -0.28 1.60
C VAL A 39 -3.48 0.32 0.42
N ALA A 40 -4.26 1.38 0.67
CA ALA A 40 -5.00 2.07 -0.38
C ALA A 40 -4.06 2.69 -1.44
N ALA A 41 -2.98 3.35 -1.01
CA ALA A 41 -2.01 3.99 -1.91
C ALA A 41 -1.26 2.95 -2.77
N ILE A 42 -0.82 1.85 -2.16
CA ILE A 42 -0.14 0.75 -2.86
C ILE A 42 -1.06 0.16 -3.92
N SER A 43 -2.33 -0.11 -3.56
CA SER A 43 -3.30 -0.68 -4.49
C SER A 43 -3.52 0.18 -5.74
N VAL A 44 -3.56 1.51 -5.59
CA VAL A 44 -3.67 2.42 -6.74
C VAL A 44 -2.45 2.28 -7.64
N TYR A 45 -1.24 2.39 -7.10
CA TYR A 45 -0.01 2.29 -7.89
C TYR A 45 0.10 0.95 -8.60
N GLU A 46 -0.15 -0.16 -7.89
CA GLU A 46 -0.12 -1.50 -8.46
C GLU A 46 -1.16 -1.66 -9.57
N SER A 47 -2.37 -1.13 -9.41
CA SER A 47 -3.39 -1.22 -10.46
C SER A 47 -3.01 -0.51 -11.76
N GLU A 48 -2.23 0.56 -11.67
CA GLU A 48 -1.73 1.33 -12.81
C GLU A 48 -0.49 0.69 -13.45
N HIS A 49 0.42 0.13 -12.64
CA HIS A 49 1.74 -0.34 -13.09
C HIS A 49 1.81 -1.85 -13.30
N TYR A 50 1.14 -2.61 -12.44
CA TYR A 50 1.03 -4.05 -12.51
C TYR A 50 -0.42 -4.41 -12.81
N LEU A 51 -0.78 -4.33 -14.10
CA LEU A 51 -2.02 -4.93 -14.58
C LEU A 51 -2.07 -6.37 -14.07
N LEU A 52 -2.98 -6.67 -13.15
CA LEU A 52 -3.23 -8.02 -12.67
C LEU A 52 -3.56 -8.86 -13.90
N ALA A 53 -2.55 -9.56 -14.44
CA ALA A 53 -2.68 -10.32 -15.65
C ALA A 53 -3.70 -11.44 -15.37
N ASP A 54 -4.87 -11.28 -15.99
CA ASP A 54 -5.81 -12.33 -16.32
C ASP A 54 -6.62 -12.93 -15.15
N ARG A 55 -7.76 -12.29 -14.82
CA ARG A 55 -8.95 -13.06 -14.39
C ARG A 55 -9.48 -13.87 -15.58
N ARG A 56 -8.76 -14.88 -16.04
CA ARG A 56 -9.41 -16.03 -16.71
C ARG A 56 -9.86 -17.00 -15.63
N ILE A 57 -11.00 -16.68 -15.04
CA ILE A 57 -11.86 -17.72 -14.50
C ILE A 57 -12.48 -18.35 -15.76
N THR A 58 -11.92 -19.49 -16.18
CA THR A 58 -12.50 -20.36 -17.21
C THR A 58 -13.24 -21.48 -16.52
#